data_AF-A0A3S1ZRR7-F1
#
_entry.id   AF-A0A3S1ZRR7-F1
#
_cell.length_a   1.000
_cell.length_b   1.000
_cell.length_c   1.000
_cell.angle_alpha   90.00
_cell.angle_beta   90.00
_cell.angle_gamma   90.00
#
_symmetry.space_group_name_H-M   'P 1'
#
loop_
_entity.id
_entity.type
_entity.pdbx_description
1 polymer ?
#
loop_
_entity_poly.entity_id
_entity_poly.type
_entity_poly.pdbx_seq_one_letter_code
_entity_poly.pdbx_strand_id
1 'polypeptide(L)'
;IVTGVRHVGVESIEQAARFAARCGHPLVTGFGVAGDERIGEMEDYVRAFEIAREAGLGITIHAGELTGWETVQAALDHIRPSRIGHGVRAIENPDLVRRIADEGVVLECCPGSNIALKVFDSFADHPFPALQAAGCKVTLNSDDPPYFWTSLKREYDIAGEHFSMNEKALAAVTRTAIEAAFVDKKTKTALLARLNGAAR
;
A
#
# COMPACT_ATOMS: atom_id res chain seq x y z
N ILE A 1 1.64 10.33 -6.57
CA ILE A 1 2.84 9.49 -6.38
C ILE A 1 3.45 9.27 -7.75
N VAL A 2 4.76 9.45 -7.90
CA VAL A 2 5.47 9.07 -9.13
C VAL A 2 5.92 7.62 -8.97
N THR A 3 5.68 6.80 -9.99
CA THR A 3 5.91 5.35 -9.92
C THR A 3 6.93 4.92 -10.95
N GLY A 4 8.02 4.30 -10.50
CA GLY A 4 8.93 3.55 -11.37
C GLY A 4 8.34 2.19 -11.73
N VAL A 5 8.65 1.68 -12.93
CA VAL A 5 8.09 0.42 -13.44
C VAL A 5 9.20 -0.62 -13.59
N ARG A 6 9.12 -1.72 -12.83
CA ARG A 6 10.14 -2.80 -12.72
C ARG A 6 10.67 -3.27 -14.07
N HIS A 7 9.76 -3.65 -14.97
CA HIS A 7 10.10 -4.24 -16.27
C HIS A 7 10.60 -3.24 -17.33
N VAL A 8 10.63 -1.93 -17.03
CA VAL A 8 11.30 -0.93 -17.88
C VAL A 8 12.78 -0.82 -17.53
N GLY A 9 13.17 -1.24 -16.32
CA GLY A 9 14.56 -1.33 -15.87
C GLY A 9 14.96 -0.32 -14.79
N VAL A 10 16.00 -0.67 -14.05
CA VAL A 10 16.51 0.06 -12.87
C VAL A 10 16.87 1.52 -13.20
N GLU A 11 17.51 1.76 -14.35
CA GLU A 11 17.86 3.12 -14.79
C GLU A 11 16.63 4.00 -14.97
N SER A 12 15.55 3.46 -15.54
CA SER A 12 14.28 4.19 -15.71
C SER A 12 13.62 4.52 -14.37
N ILE A 13 13.68 3.59 -13.41
CA ILE A 13 13.19 3.80 -12.05
C ILE A 13 13.96 4.91 -11.35
N GLU A 14 15.29 4.93 -11.48
CA GLU A 14 16.11 6.01 -10.93
C GLU A 14 15.79 7.36 -11.59
N GLN A 15 15.58 7.39 -12.91
CA GLN A 15 15.14 8.59 -13.63
C GLN A 15 13.78 9.09 -13.14
N ALA A 16 12.84 8.19 -12.85
CA ALA A 16 11.54 8.54 -12.27
C ALA A 16 11.68 9.14 -10.87
N ALA A 17 12.55 8.60 -10.01
CA ALA A 17 12.84 9.18 -8.70
C ALA A 17 13.47 10.57 -8.81
N ARG A 18 14.43 10.74 -9.73
CA ARG A 18 15.07 12.03 -10.03
C ARG A 18 14.07 13.06 -10.56
N PHE A 19 13.11 12.63 -11.37
CA PHE A 19 12.00 13.47 -11.81
C PHE A 19 11.13 13.88 -10.61
N ALA A 20 10.69 12.91 -9.79
CA ALA A 20 9.86 13.18 -8.62
C ALA A 20 10.51 14.19 -7.67
N ALA A 21 11.81 14.04 -7.40
CA ALA A 21 12.59 14.91 -6.53
C ALA A 21 12.72 16.36 -7.06
N ARG A 22 12.73 16.55 -8.39
CA ARG A 22 12.94 17.88 -9.01
C ARG A 22 11.66 18.54 -9.53
N CYS A 23 10.57 17.80 -9.69
CA CYS A 23 9.38 18.31 -10.38
C CYS A 23 8.74 19.51 -9.66
N GLY A 24 8.92 19.61 -8.32
CA GLY A 24 8.41 20.73 -7.50
C GLY A 24 6.89 20.87 -7.49
N HIS A 25 6.15 19.92 -8.07
CA HIS A 25 4.70 20.01 -8.18
C HIS A 25 4.04 19.62 -6.85
N PRO A 26 3.15 20.45 -6.28
CA PRO A 26 2.62 20.24 -4.92
C PRO A 26 1.79 18.94 -4.76
N LEU A 27 1.31 18.35 -5.85
CA LEU A 27 0.59 17.07 -5.84
C LEU A 27 1.51 15.84 -5.92
N VAL A 28 2.82 16.01 -6.11
CA VAL A 28 3.80 14.92 -6.05
C VAL A 28 4.33 14.84 -4.62
N THR A 29 3.69 13.97 -3.83
CA THR A 29 3.99 13.84 -2.39
C THR A 29 4.65 12.51 -2.02
N GLY A 30 4.88 11.64 -3.00
CA GLY A 30 5.48 10.34 -2.77
C GLY A 30 6.06 9.69 -4.02
N PHE A 31 6.90 8.70 -3.78
CA PHE A 31 7.52 7.86 -4.80
C PHE A 31 7.27 6.38 -4.48
N GLY A 32 7.18 5.57 -5.54
CA GLY A 32 7.13 4.13 -5.40
C GLY A 32 7.54 3.38 -6.66
N VAL A 33 7.50 2.05 -6.55
CA VAL A 33 7.81 1.12 -7.64
C VAL A 33 6.69 0.10 -7.75
N ALA A 34 6.27 -0.18 -8.99
CA ALA A 34 5.22 -1.13 -9.36
C ALA A 34 5.61 -1.88 -10.65
N GLY A 35 4.65 -2.59 -11.25
CA GLY A 35 4.88 -3.50 -12.37
C GLY A 35 5.21 -4.91 -11.91
N ASP A 36 5.63 -5.76 -12.84
CA ASP A 36 5.92 -7.17 -12.56
C ASP A 36 6.91 -7.37 -11.40
N GLU A 37 6.38 -7.84 -10.27
CA GLU A 37 7.12 -8.02 -9.01
C GLU A 37 8.26 -9.05 -9.13
N ARG A 38 8.22 -9.92 -10.14
CA ARG A 38 9.25 -10.94 -10.39
C ARG A 38 10.52 -10.39 -11.05
N ILE A 39 10.50 -9.11 -11.43
CA ILE A 39 11.64 -8.46 -12.11
C ILE A 39 12.35 -7.57 -11.12
N GLY A 40 13.67 -7.82 -10.99
CA GLY A 40 14.61 -7.10 -10.14
C GLY A 40 14.44 -7.38 -8.64
N GLU A 41 15.51 -7.13 -7.90
CA GLU A 41 15.54 -7.29 -6.44
C GLU A 41 15.31 -5.93 -5.76
N MET A 42 14.90 -5.92 -4.49
CA MET A 42 14.60 -4.67 -3.77
C MET A 42 15.84 -3.77 -3.66
N GLU A 43 17.02 -4.38 -3.54
CA GLU A 43 18.33 -3.76 -3.49
C GLU A 43 18.62 -2.92 -4.74
N ASP A 44 18.17 -3.38 -5.91
CA ASP A 44 18.36 -2.67 -7.17
C ASP A 44 17.73 -1.27 -7.15
N TYR A 45 16.67 -1.10 -6.35
CA TYR A 45 15.90 0.15 -6.29
C TYR A 45 16.32 1.07 -5.15
N VAL A 46 17.20 0.65 -4.24
CA VAL A 46 17.61 1.42 -3.06
C VAL A 46 18.04 2.83 -3.45
N ARG A 47 18.83 2.98 -4.52
CA ARG A 47 19.28 4.30 -4.97
C ARG A 47 18.14 5.23 -5.35
N ALA A 48 17.12 4.73 -6.05
CA ALA A 48 15.95 5.51 -6.42
C ALA A 48 15.15 5.95 -5.19
N PHE A 49 14.98 5.07 -4.21
CA PHE A 49 14.28 5.38 -2.97
C PHE A 49 15.05 6.36 -2.08
N GLU A 50 16.39 6.29 -2.02
CA GLU A 50 17.17 7.29 -1.29
C GLU A 50 17.09 8.67 -1.94
N ILE A 51 17.09 8.78 -3.28
CA ILE A 51 16.85 10.05 -3.98
C ILE A 51 15.49 10.65 -3.59
N ALA A 52 14.43 9.83 -3.57
CA ALA A 52 13.10 10.29 -3.19
C ALA A 52 13.02 10.70 -1.71
N ARG A 53 13.68 9.94 -0.82
CA ARG A 53 13.72 10.22 0.62
C ARG A 53 14.49 11.51 0.93
N GLU A 54 15.63 11.73 0.29
CA GLU A 54 16.41 12.97 0.40
C GLU A 54 15.59 14.20 -0.04
N ALA A 55 14.67 14.02 -0.98
CA ALA A 55 13.73 15.04 -1.43
C ALA A 55 12.50 15.23 -0.51
N GLY A 56 12.39 14.47 0.58
CA GLY A 56 11.28 14.54 1.53
C GLY A 56 9.97 13.91 1.04
N LEU A 57 10.03 13.04 0.01
CA LEU A 57 8.85 12.34 -0.50
C LEU A 57 8.47 11.15 0.40
N GLY A 58 7.17 10.89 0.52
CA GLY A 58 6.67 9.67 1.14
C GLY A 58 7.03 8.44 0.31
N ILE A 59 7.27 7.31 0.97
CA ILE A 59 7.77 6.09 0.34
C ILE A 59 6.75 4.96 0.46
N THR A 60 6.31 4.44 -0.70
CA THR A 60 5.53 3.20 -0.84
C THR A 60 6.15 2.30 -1.92
N ILE A 61 5.98 0.99 -1.84
CA ILE A 61 6.45 0.04 -2.85
C ILE A 61 5.53 -1.17 -2.93
N HIS A 62 5.28 -1.69 -4.13
CA HIS A 62 4.55 -2.97 -4.30
C HIS A 62 5.45 -4.12 -3.88
N ALA A 63 4.95 -4.94 -2.95
CA ALA A 63 5.59 -6.17 -2.48
C ALA A 63 4.55 -7.13 -1.91
N GLY A 64 4.79 -8.44 -2.01
CA GLY A 64 3.92 -9.49 -1.50
C GLY A 64 2.54 -9.53 -2.14
N GLU A 65 2.46 -9.25 -3.45
CA GLU A 65 1.23 -9.41 -4.23
C GLU A 65 1.31 -10.69 -5.05
N LEU A 66 2.19 -10.71 -6.05
CA LEU A 66 2.36 -11.81 -6.99
C LEU A 66 3.48 -12.78 -6.54
N THR A 67 4.38 -12.31 -5.68
CA THR A 67 5.47 -13.11 -5.09
C THR A 67 5.32 -13.24 -3.58
N GLY A 68 6.19 -14.02 -2.94
CA GLY A 68 6.03 -14.43 -1.54
C GLY A 68 6.27 -13.32 -0.51
N TRP A 69 6.09 -13.68 0.76
CA TRP A 69 6.40 -12.82 1.89
C TRP A 69 7.86 -12.32 1.90
N GLU A 70 8.77 -13.01 1.21
CA GLU A 70 10.18 -12.66 1.12
C GLU A 70 10.41 -11.28 0.51
N THR A 71 9.61 -10.89 -0.50
CA THR A 71 9.74 -9.55 -1.09
C THR A 71 9.23 -8.46 -0.16
N VAL A 72 8.23 -8.76 0.69
CA VAL A 72 7.80 -7.85 1.75
C VAL A 72 8.91 -7.67 2.77
N GLN A 73 9.59 -8.75 3.18
CA GLN A 73 10.74 -8.65 4.07
C GLN A 73 11.87 -7.82 3.44
N ALA A 74 12.23 -8.10 2.18
CA ALA A 74 13.25 -7.36 1.45
C ALA A 74 12.88 -5.87 1.31
N ALA A 75 11.59 -5.55 1.10
CA ALA A 75 11.13 -4.16 1.09
C ALA A 75 11.37 -3.47 2.45
N LEU A 76 11.07 -4.14 3.57
CA LEU A 76 11.34 -3.60 4.90
C LEU A 76 12.84 -3.41 5.16
N ASP A 77 13.66 -4.39 4.78
CA ASP A 77 15.10 -4.40 5.04
C ASP A 77 15.86 -3.35 4.22
N HIS A 78 15.56 -3.25 2.92
CA HIS A 78 16.33 -2.43 2.00
C HIS A 78 15.68 -1.08 1.72
N ILE A 79 14.37 -1.05 1.51
CA ILE A 79 13.65 0.17 1.12
C ILE A 79 13.18 0.96 2.32
N ARG A 80 12.82 0.30 3.43
CA ARG A 80 12.27 0.92 4.66
C ARG A 80 11.07 1.83 4.35
N PRO A 81 10.01 1.31 3.69
CA PRO A 81 8.89 2.11 3.29
C PRO A 81 7.95 2.39 4.47
N SER A 82 7.22 3.50 4.41
CA SER A 82 6.14 3.76 5.36
C SER A 82 4.85 3.01 5.02
N ARG A 83 4.72 2.57 3.76
CA ARG A 83 3.55 1.84 3.23
C ARG A 83 4.00 0.77 2.23
N ILE A 84 3.28 -0.34 2.15
CA ILE A 84 3.53 -1.40 1.18
C ILE A 84 2.26 -1.60 0.36
N GLY A 85 2.39 -1.48 -0.97
CA GLY A 85 1.37 -1.84 -1.94
C GLY A 85 1.04 -3.32 -1.81
N HIS A 86 -0.22 -3.64 -1.55
CA HIS A 86 -0.69 -4.98 -1.19
C HIS A 86 -0.12 -5.49 0.15
N GLY A 87 1.06 -6.12 0.12
CA GLY A 87 1.69 -6.78 1.26
C GLY A 87 0.90 -7.97 1.82
N VAL A 88 -0.11 -8.44 1.08
CA VAL A 88 -1.08 -9.45 1.54
C VAL A 88 -0.42 -10.81 1.79
N ARG A 89 0.59 -11.17 0.99
CA ARG A 89 1.34 -12.41 1.16
C ARG A 89 2.26 -12.43 2.38
N ALA A 90 2.44 -11.30 3.09
CA ALA A 90 3.12 -11.29 4.39
C ALA A 90 2.49 -12.26 5.41
N ILE A 91 1.20 -12.57 5.26
CA ILE A 91 0.47 -13.52 6.12
C ILE A 91 1.12 -14.92 6.19
N GLU A 92 1.92 -15.28 5.18
CA GLU A 92 2.61 -16.56 5.10
C GLU A 92 3.74 -16.70 6.13
N ASN A 93 4.19 -15.58 6.72
CA ASN A 93 5.23 -15.55 7.74
C ASN A 93 4.74 -14.78 8.99
N PRO A 94 4.38 -15.49 10.09
CA PRO A 94 3.90 -14.85 11.31
C PRO A 94 4.88 -13.88 11.97
N ASP A 95 6.19 -14.08 11.81
CA ASP A 95 7.22 -13.21 12.39
C ASP A 95 7.28 -11.89 11.63
N LEU A 96 7.14 -11.96 10.31
CA LEU A 96 7.03 -10.77 9.46
C LEU A 96 5.75 -9.99 9.75
N VAL A 97 4.61 -10.66 9.95
CA VAL A 97 3.36 -10.00 10.36
C VAL A 97 3.55 -9.21 11.66
N ARG A 98 4.20 -9.81 12.67
CA ARG A 98 4.50 -9.12 13.93
C ARG A 98 5.39 -7.90 13.71
N ARG A 99 6.45 -8.05 12.91
CA ARG A 99 7.34 -6.93 12.54
C ARG A 99 6.57 -5.77 11.87
N ILE A 100 5.70 -6.07 10.91
CA ILE A 100 4.89 -5.06 10.22
C ILE A 100 3.99 -4.30 11.22
N ALA A 101 3.35 -5.02 12.14
CA ALA A 101 2.52 -4.43 13.18
C ALA A 101 3.34 -3.55 14.13
N ASP A 102 4.49 -4.04 14.60
CA ASP A 102 5.38 -3.35 15.55
C ASP A 102 5.99 -2.07 14.94
N GLU A 103 6.44 -2.14 13.68
CA GLU A 103 6.98 -0.97 12.95
C GLU A 103 5.87 -0.01 12.49
N GLY A 104 4.61 -0.46 12.50
CA GLY A 104 3.45 0.34 12.10
C GLY A 104 3.41 0.68 10.60
N VAL A 105 4.05 -0.16 9.77
CA VAL A 105 4.03 -0.06 8.30
C VAL A 105 2.62 -0.36 7.81
N VAL A 106 2.11 0.45 6.89
CA VAL A 106 0.72 0.34 6.43
C VAL A 106 0.64 -0.51 5.16
N LEU A 107 -0.22 -1.53 5.18
CA LEU A 107 -0.51 -2.36 4.02
C LEU A 107 -1.67 -1.77 3.21
N GLU A 108 -1.41 -1.51 1.93
CA GLU A 108 -2.37 -0.95 0.97
C GLU A 108 -3.11 -2.10 0.28
N CYS A 109 -4.02 -2.75 0.98
CA CYS A 109 -4.69 -3.95 0.50
C CYS A 109 -5.74 -3.63 -0.58
N CYS A 110 -5.87 -4.53 -1.55
CA CYS A 110 -6.77 -4.41 -2.69
C CYS A 110 -7.55 -5.71 -2.93
N PRO A 111 -8.51 -6.09 -2.06
CA PRO A 111 -9.21 -7.37 -2.15
C PRO A 111 -9.77 -7.69 -3.53
N GLY A 112 -10.47 -6.74 -4.17
CA GLY A 112 -11.03 -6.95 -5.50
C GLY A 112 -9.97 -7.25 -6.56
N SER A 113 -8.84 -6.53 -6.52
CA SER A 113 -7.69 -6.79 -7.41
C SER A 113 -7.07 -8.16 -7.15
N ASN A 114 -6.83 -8.51 -5.89
CA ASN A 114 -6.18 -9.77 -5.53
C ASN A 114 -7.00 -11.00 -5.95
N ILE A 115 -8.34 -10.93 -5.94
CA ILE A 115 -9.19 -11.99 -6.50
C ILE A 115 -9.17 -11.98 -8.03
N ALA A 116 -9.25 -10.80 -8.66
CA ALA A 116 -9.22 -10.69 -10.13
C ALA A 116 -7.90 -11.23 -10.73
N LEU A 117 -6.78 -11.04 -10.02
CA LEU A 117 -5.46 -11.55 -10.37
C LEU A 117 -5.20 -12.99 -9.92
N LYS A 118 -6.17 -13.63 -9.23
CA LYS A 118 -6.04 -14.99 -8.68
C LYS A 118 -4.87 -15.14 -7.70
N VAL A 119 -4.57 -14.08 -6.95
CA VAL A 119 -3.63 -14.14 -5.80
C VAL A 119 -4.24 -14.98 -4.67
N PHE A 120 -5.56 -14.85 -4.48
CA PHE A 120 -6.35 -15.73 -3.61
C PHE A 120 -7.56 -16.25 -4.39
N ASP A 121 -8.03 -17.45 -4.02
CA ASP A 121 -9.13 -18.13 -4.72
C ASP A 121 -10.50 -17.47 -4.46
N SER A 122 -10.70 -16.97 -3.24
CA SER A 122 -11.94 -16.32 -2.84
C SER A 122 -11.72 -15.23 -1.80
N PHE A 123 -12.72 -14.37 -1.58
CA PHE A 123 -12.68 -13.41 -0.48
C PHE A 123 -12.59 -14.09 0.90
N ALA A 124 -13.08 -15.32 1.06
CA ALA A 124 -12.95 -16.04 2.33
C ALA A 124 -11.48 -16.38 2.67
N ASP A 125 -10.65 -16.54 1.65
CA ASP A 125 -9.22 -16.85 1.78
C ASP A 125 -8.34 -15.59 1.88
N HIS A 126 -8.94 -14.40 1.66
CA HIS A 126 -8.20 -13.16 1.63
C HIS A 126 -7.69 -12.76 3.02
N PRO A 127 -6.40 -12.42 3.20
CA PRO A 127 -5.79 -12.28 4.53
C PRO A 127 -6.09 -10.96 5.24
N PHE A 128 -6.85 -10.06 4.62
CA PHE A 128 -7.17 -8.74 5.17
C PHE A 128 -7.66 -8.79 6.63
N PRO A 129 -8.66 -9.64 7.00
CA PRO A 129 -9.13 -9.69 8.39
C PRO A 129 -8.06 -10.24 9.34
N ALA A 130 -7.27 -11.22 8.88
CA ALA A 130 -6.22 -11.84 9.69
C ALA A 130 -5.05 -10.87 9.95
N LEU A 131 -4.61 -10.13 8.93
CA LEU A 131 -3.60 -9.07 9.06
C LEU A 131 -4.09 -7.97 10.02
N GLN A 132 -5.33 -7.53 9.87
CA GLN A 132 -5.92 -6.54 10.77
C GLN A 132 -6.00 -7.05 12.22
N ALA A 133 -6.44 -8.30 12.42
CA ALA A 133 -6.53 -8.92 13.74
C ALA A 133 -5.15 -9.10 14.41
N ALA A 134 -4.10 -9.28 13.61
CA ALA A 134 -2.71 -9.35 14.08
C ALA A 134 -2.10 -7.98 14.44
N GLY A 135 -2.86 -6.89 14.27
CA GLY A 135 -2.42 -5.53 14.60
C GLY A 135 -1.78 -4.76 13.44
N CYS A 136 -1.69 -5.36 12.25
CA CYS A 136 -1.23 -4.65 11.06
C CYS A 136 -2.21 -3.53 10.69
N LYS A 137 -1.65 -2.36 10.34
CA LYS A 137 -2.43 -1.27 9.77
C LYS A 137 -2.75 -1.59 8.32
N VAL A 138 -4.02 -1.80 8.01
CA VAL A 138 -4.50 -2.12 6.65
C VAL A 138 -5.41 -1.02 6.13
N THR A 139 -5.41 -0.82 4.81
CA THR A 139 -6.33 0.06 4.08
C THR A 139 -7.04 -0.70 2.96
N LEU A 140 -8.19 -0.19 2.50
CA LEU A 140 -8.94 -0.75 1.36
C LEU A 140 -8.77 0.17 0.15
N ASN A 141 -8.31 -0.39 -0.97
CA ASN A 141 -8.00 0.34 -2.19
C ASN A 141 -8.48 -0.44 -3.41
N SER A 142 -8.89 0.27 -4.47
CA SER A 142 -9.45 -0.35 -5.67
C SER A 142 -8.42 -0.82 -6.70
N ASP A 143 -7.16 -0.40 -6.52
CA ASP A 143 -6.05 -0.68 -7.43
C ASP A 143 -6.28 -0.13 -8.86
N ASP A 144 -6.58 -0.99 -9.84
CA ASP A 144 -6.91 -0.62 -11.22
C ASP A 144 -8.41 -0.82 -11.56
N PRO A 145 -9.32 0.12 -11.17
CA PRO A 145 -10.75 0.04 -11.41
C PRO A 145 -11.18 -0.40 -12.82
N PRO A 146 -10.58 0.12 -13.92
CA PRO A 146 -11.00 -0.26 -15.26
C PRO A 146 -10.67 -1.72 -15.62
N TYR A 147 -9.63 -2.30 -15.03
CA TYR A 147 -9.18 -3.67 -15.35
C TYR A 147 -9.87 -4.71 -14.48
N PHE A 148 -10.10 -4.41 -13.21
CA PHE A 148 -10.66 -5.36 -12.24
C PHE A 148 -12.17 -5.17 -12.00
N TRP A 149 -12.80 -4.19 -12.65
CA TRP A 149 -14.20 -3.82 -12.44
C TRP A 149 -14.49 -3.48 -10.96
N THR A 150 -13.47 -2.94 -10.27
CA THR A 150 -13.52 -2.53 -8.87
C THR A 150 -13.90 -1.05 -8.76
N SER A 151 -14.22 -0.60 -7.55
CA SER A 151 -14.32 0.81 -7.19
C SER A 151 -14.09 0.93 -5.69
N LEU A 152 -13.75 2.12 -5.19
CA LEU A 152 -13.59 2.28 -3.74
C LEU A 152 -14.86 1.89 -2.97
N LYS A 153 -16.04 2.22 -3.51
CA LYS A 153 -17.30 1.76 -2.92
C LYS A 153 -17.38 0.23 -2.89
N ARG A 154 -17.04 -0.44 -4.00
CA ARG A 154 -17.09 -1.90 -4.09
C ARG A 154 -16.14 -2.58 -3.10
N GLU A 155 -14.95 -2.02 -2.86
CA GLU A 155 -14.03 -2.58 -1.85
C GLU A 155 -14.62 -2.49 -0.42
N TYR A 156 -15.33 -1.41 -0.11
CA TYR A 156 -16.02 -1.27 1.19
C TYR A 156 -17.25 -2.19 1.28
N ASP A 157 -17.99 -2.38 0.18
CA ASP A 157 -19.09 -3.35 0.11
C ASP A 157 -18.54 -4.77 0.34
N ILE A 158 -17.44 -5.16 -0.33
CA ILE A 158 -16.76 -6.45 -0.15
C ILE A 158 -16.36 -6.65 1.31
N ALA A 159 -15.78 -5.63 1.95
CA ALA A 159 -15.39 -5.71 3.35
C ALA A 159 -16.59 -5.90 4.30
N GLY A 160 -17.74 -5.30 4.00
CA GLY A 160 -18.98 -5.57 4.72
C GLY A 160 -19.51 -6.98 4.48
N GLU A 161 -19.57 -7.41 3.22
CA GLU A 161 -20.13 -8.69 2.75
C GLU A 161 -19.30 -9.90 3.19
N HIS A 162 -17.97 -9.81 3.08
CA HIS A 162 -17.06 -10.96 3.20
C HIS A 162 -16.14 -10.89 4.43
N PHE A 163 -15.84 -9.70 4.95
CA PHE A 163 -14.95 -9.54 6.10
C PHE A 163 -15.69 -9.21 7.40
N SER A 164 -17.03 -9.24 7.38
CA SER A 164 -17.89 -8.94 8.54
C SER A 164 -17.61 -7.57 9.17
N MET A 165 -17.18 -6.60 8.37
CA MET A 165 -16.86 -5.26 8.86
C MET A 165 -18.13 -4.40 8.95
N ASN A 166 -18.46 -3.96 10.16
CA ASN A 166 -19.50 -2.94 10.36
C ASN A 166 -18.98 -1.53 10.03
N GLU A 167 -19.88 -0.56 10.01
CA GLU A 167 -19.56 0.85 9.70
C GLU A 167 -18.44 1.43 10.57
N LYS A 168 -18.39 1.07 11.86
CA LYS A 168 -17.33 1.53 12.77
C LYS A 168 -15.97 0.96 12.36
N ALA A 169 -15.91 -0.33 12.01
CA ALA A 169 -14.69 -0.97 11.53
C ALA A 169 -14.23 -0.38 10.19
N LEU A 170 -15.17 -0.14 9.26
CA LEU A 170 -14.88 0.51 7.97
C LEU A 170 -14.37 1.94 8.16
N ALA A 171 -14.97 2.71 9.07
CA ALA A 171 -14.49 4.05 9.42
C ALA A 171 -13.08 4.02 10.05
N ALA A 172 -12.73 2.98 10.81
CA ALA A 172 -11.38 2.80 11.33
C ALA A 172 -10.37 2.53 10.19
N VAL A 173 -10.74 1.75 9.17
CA VAL A 173 -9.91 1.56 7.96
C VAL A 173 -9.72 2.89 7.23
N THR A 174 -10.78 3.67 7.06
CA THR A 174 -10.68 5.01 6.45
C THR A 174 -9.77 5.94 7.27
N ARG A 175 -9.85 5.89 8.60
CA ARG A 175 -8.95 6.64 9.48
C ARG A 175 -7.50 6.25 9.24
N THR A 176 -7.18 4.96 9.23
CA THR A 176 -5.84 4.44 8.93
C THR A 176 -5.33 5.00 7.59
N ALA A 177 -6.17 5.00 6.55
CA ALA A 177 -5.80 5.56 5.24
C ALA A 177 -5.48 7.06 5.30
N ILE A 178 -6.28 7.86 6.01
CA ILE A 178 -6.04 9.30 6.19
C ILE A 178 -4.75 9.55 7.00
N GLU A 179 -4.51 8.76 8.04
CA GLU A 179 -3.32 8.87 8.87
C GLU A 179 -2.04 8.49 8.11
N ALA A 180 -2.13 7.49 7.23
CA ALA A 180 -1.05 7.04 6.36
C ALA A 180 -0.81 7.94 5.12
N ALA A 181 -1.76 8.81 4.78
CA ALA A 181 -1.67 9.62 3.57
C ALA A 181 -0.47 10.57 3.58
N PHE A 182 0.24 10.62 2.45
CA PHE A 182 1.30 11.58 2.14
C PHE A 182 0.70 12.94 1.79
N VAL A 183 0.12 13.60 2.79
CA VAL A 183 -0.49 14.92 2.69
C VAL A 183 -0.04 15.78 3.87
N ASP A 184 -0.13 17.09 3.71
CA ASP A 184 0.20 18.03 4.77
C ASP A 184 -0.74 17.90 5.98
N LYS A 185 -0.29 18.42 7.13
CA LYS A 185 -1.02 18.34 8.40
C LYS A 185 -2.41 18.99 8.34
N LYS A 186 -2.56 20.10 7.59
CA LYS A 186 -3.84 20.81 7.47
C LYS A 186 -4.84 19.94 6.71
N THR A 187 -4.43 19.38 5.57
CA THR A 187 -5.24 18.44 4.78
C THR A 187 -5.64 17.22 5.61
N LYS A 188 -4.68 16.59 6.29
CA LYS A 188 -4.94 15.43 7.17
C LYS A 188 -5.96 15.75 8.27
N THR A 189 -5.79 16.88 8.96
CA THR A 189 -6.70 17.33 10.03
C THR A 189 -8.11 17.56 9.50
N ALA A 190 -8.25 18.20 8.33
CA ALA A 190 -9.55 18.44 7.71
C ALA A 190 -10.26 17.12 7.32
N LEU A 191 -9.52 16.16 6.77
CA LEU A 191 -10.07 14.83 6.42
C LEU A 191 -10.52 14.05 7.65
N LEU A 192 -9.71 14.03 8.71
CA LEU A 192 -10.08 13.38 9.97
C LEU A 192 -11.31 14.02 10.62
N ALA A 193 -11.44 15.35 10.56
CA ALA A 193 -12.62 16.05 11.04
C ALA A 193 -13.88 15.68 10.25
N ARG A 194 -13.77 15.56 8.92
CA ARG A 194 -14.88 15.11 8.06
C ARG A 194 -15.32 13.70 8.37
N LEU A 195 -14.37 12.77 8.57
CA LEU A 195 -14.67 11.39 8.95
C LEU A 195 -15.42 11.33 10.28
N ASN A 196 -14.98 12.10 11.29
CA ASN A 196 -15.65 12.17 12.59
C ASN A 196 -17.05 12.81 12.51
N GLY A 197 -17.26 13.74 11.57
CA GLY A 197 -18.54 14.38 11.35
C GLY A 197 -19.54 13.52 10.58
N ALA A 198 -19.07 12.62 9.72
CA ALA A 198 -19.90 11.68 8.97
C ALA A 198 -20.37 10.47 9.81
N ALA A 199 -19.70 10.19 10.93
CA ALA A 199 -20.06 9.13 11.87
C ALA A 199 -21.12 9.57 12.92
N ARG A 200 -21.86 10.65 12.64
CA ARG A 200 -22.95 11.18 13.48
C ARG A 200 -24.30 10.99 12.82
#